data_AF-A0AAU0W187-F1
#
_entry.id   AF-A0AAU0W187-F1
#
_cell.length_a   1.000
_cell.length_b   1.000
_cell.length_c   1.000
_cell.angle_alpha   90.00
_cell.angle_beta   90.00
_cell.angle_gamma   90.00
#
_symmetry.space_group_name_H-M   'P 1'
#
loop_
_entity.id
_entity.type
_entity.pdbx_description
1 polymer ?
#
loop_
_entity_poly.entity_id
_entity_poly.type
_entity_poly.pdbx_seq_one_letter_code
_entity_poly.pdbx_strand_id
1 'polypeptide(L)'
;MRALTDDVCRTANAGPVLPDLPEHVQATVREGDGGRFVFLLNHGQAEVEIRLAEPMTDALAQDGGPADRVTLPGAGVAVLVEARTPNEPQRK
;
A
#
# COMPACT_ATOMS: atom_id res chain seq x y z
N MET A 1 -20.54 15.94 -2.52
CA MET A 1 -19.84 14.83 -3.21
C MET A 1 -19.31 13.78 -2.23
N ARG A 2 -18.45 14.12 -1.25
CA ARG A 2 -17.89 13.16 -0.27
C ARG A 2 -18.91 12.21 0.36
N ALA A 3 -19.94 12.76 1.03
CA ALA A 3 -20.96 11.96 1.70
C ALA A 3 -21.73 10.98 0.78
N LEU A 4 -21.91 11.33 -0.50
CA LEU A 4 -22.54 10.44 -1.49
C LEU A 4 -21.60 9.26 -1.82
N THR A 5 -20.33 9.55 -2.08
CA THR A 5 -19.33 8.51 -2.38
C THR A 5 -19.14 7.57 -1.20
N ASP A 6 -19.08 8.10 0.03
CA ASP A 6 -18.95 7.29 1.25
C ASP A 6 -20.15 6.33 1.41
N ASP A 7 -21.36 6.79 1.11
CA ASP A 7 -22.57 5.97 1.17
C ASP A 7 -22.58 4.85 0.12
N VAL A 8 -22.16 5.17 -1.11
CA VAL A 8 -22.02 4.18 -2.19
C VAL A 8 -20.96 3.13 -1.82
N CYS A 9 -19.80 3.55 -1.33
CA CYS A 9 -18.73 2.65 -0.90
C CYS A 9 -19.20 1.72 0.23
N ARG A 10 -19.85 2.27 1.25
CA ARG A 10 -20.42 1.49 2.36
C ARG A 10 -21.47 0.49 1.88
N THR A 11 -22.38 0.92 1.01
CA THR A 11 -23.45 0.06 0.47
C THR A 11 -22.87 -1.08 -0.39
N ALA A 12 -21.80 -0.80 -1.14
CA ALA A 12 -21.09 -1.79 -1.94
C ALA A 12 -20.10 -2.65 -1.14
N ASN A 13 -19.95 -2.41 0.16
CA ASN A 13 -18.90 -3.00 1.00
C ASN A 13 -17.48 -2.80 0.42
N ALA A 14 -17.26 -1.67 -0.26
CA ALA A 14 -15.97 -1.28 -0.83
C ALA A 14 -15.18 -0.50 0.22
N GLY A 15 -14.18 -1.17 0.82
CA GLY A 15 -13.25 -0.57 1.78
C GLY A 15 -12.03 0.08 1.11
N PRO A 16 -11.29 0.92 1.85
CA PRO A 16 -10.00 1.44 1.39
C PRO A 16 -8.96 0.31 1.29
N VAL A 17 -7.96 0.50 0.42
CA VAL A 17 -6.82 -0.43 0.26
C VAL A 17 -6.03 -0.59 1.57
N LEU A 18 -5.74 0.55 2.21
CA LEU A 18 -5.19 0.62 3.56
C LEU A 18 -6.05 1.58 4.37
N PRO A 19 -6.43 1.21 5.61
CA PRO A 19 -7.14 2.12 6.50
C PRO A 19 -6.22 3.27 6.96
N ASP A 20 -6.84 4.35 7.41
CA ASP A 20 -6.17 5.44 8.14
C ASP A 20 -4.99 6.11 7.41
N LEU A 21 -5.01 6.12 6.07
CA LEU A 21 -4.02 6.85 5.30
C LEU A 21 -4.14 8.37 5.52
N PRO A 22 -3.01 9.08 5.66
CA PRO A 22 -2.99 10.54 5.62
C PRO A 22 -3.60 11.07 4.32
N GLU A 23 -4.29 12.22 4.39
CA GLU A 23 -5.10 12.77 3.27
C GLU A 23 -4.32 12.94 1.95
N HIS A 24 -3.02 13.24 2.05
CA HIS A 24 -2.12 13.45 0.91
C HIS A 24 -1.45 12.15 0.41
N VAL A 25 -1.78 11.00 1.00
CA VAL A 25 -1.26 9.70 0.61
C VAL A 25 -2.34 8.91 -0.13
N GLN A 26 -1.97 8.41 -1.29
CA GLN A 26 -2.82 7.51 -2.07
C GLN A 26 -2.29 6.08 -1.97
N ALA A 27 -3.19 5.12 -1.76
CA ALA A 27 -2.93 3.71 -2.00
C ALA A 27 -3.74 3.19 -3.19
N THR A 28 -3.11 2.38 -4.03
CA THR A 28 -3.78 1.63 -5.10
C THR A 28 -3.20 0.23 -5.21
N VAL A 29 -4.01 -0.71 -5.71
CA VAL A 29 -3.64 -2.12 -5.84
C VAL A 29 -3.64 -2.52 -7.30
N ARG A 30 -2.61 -3.29 -7.70
CA ARG A 30 -2.64 -4.07 -8.94
C ARG A 30 -2.42 -5.54 -8.60
N GLU A 31 -3.29 -6.38 -9.14
CA GLU A 31 -3.28 -7.83 -8.94
C GLU A 31 -3.29 -8.54 -10.30
N GLY A 32 -2.56 -9.64 -10.40
CA GLY A 32 -2.50 -10.51 -11.57
C GLY A 32 -1.60 -11.73 -11.33
N ASP A 33 -1.20 -12.43 -12.39
CA ASP A 33 -0.38 -13.64 -12.29
C ASP A 33 0.98 -13.41 -11.59
N GLY A 34 1.49 -12.18 -11.65
CA GLY A 34 2.72 -11.75 -10.96
C GLY A 34 2.55 -11.43 -9.48
N GLY A 35 1.35 -11.60 -8.91
CA GLY A 35 1.04 -11.31 -7.52
C GLY A 35 0.32 -9.98 -7.32
N ARG A 36 0.25 -9.57 -6.05
CA ARG A 36 -0.43 -8.38 -5.57
C ARG A 36 0.58 -7.31 -5.20
N PHE A 37 0.38 -6.10 -5.73
CA PHE A 37 1.23 -4.95 -5.52
C PHE A 37 0.41 -3.79 -4.95
N VAL A 38 0.84 -3.25 -3.80
CA VAL A 38 0.27 -2.05 -3.21
C VAL A 38 1.20 -0.87 -3.49
N PHE A 39 0.71 0.12 -4.21
CA PHE A 39 1.44 1.34 -4.51
C PHE A 39 1.05 2.40 -3.50
N LEU A 40 2.04 2.99 -2.82
CA LEU A 40 1.84 4.14 -1.94
C LEU A 40 2.48 5.37 -2.60
N LEU A 41 1.70 6.44 -2.75
CA LEU A 41 2.14 7.69 -3.36
C LEU A 41 1.90 8.84 -2.37
N ASN A 42 2.98 9.48 -1.92
CA ASN A 42 2.91 10.70 -1.13
C ASN A 42 2.82 11.90 -2.08
N HIS A 43 1.63 12.48 -2.22
CA HIS A 43 1.42 13.70 -3.02
C HIS A 43 1.80 14.98 -2.24
N GLY A 44 2.11 14.85 -0.96
CA GLY A 44 2.59 15.92 -0.09
C GLY A 44 4.07 16.24 -0.28
N GLN A 45 4.52 17.29 0.39
CA GLN A 45 5.92 17.74 0.37
C GLN A 45 6.68 17.34 1.65
N ALA A 46 5.97 16.91 2.68
CA ALA A 46 6.55 16.46 3.94
C ALA A 46 6.73 14.93 3.94
N GLU A 47 7.67 14.47 4.75
CA GLU A 47 7.79 13.05 5.08
C GLU A 47 6.54 12.56 5.82
N VAL A 48 6.17 11.31 5.56
CA VAL A 48 5.05 10.65 6.21
C VAL A 48 5.38 9.21 6.53
N GLU A 49 4.98 8.75 7.71
CA GLU A 49 5.07 7.35 8.11
C GLU A 49 3.68 6.71 7.99
N ILE A 50 3.62 5.53 7.36
CA ILE A 50 2.40 4.78 7.10
C ILE A 50 2.51 3.43 7.78
N ARG A 51 1.52 3.06 8.60
CA ARG A 51 1.42 1.73 9.21
C ARG A 51 0.74 0.76 8.25
N LEU A 52 1.31 -0.43 8.11
CA LEU A 52 0.74 -1.50 7.29
C LEU A 52 -0.09 -2.45 8.16
N ALA A 53 -1.14 -3.01 7.57
CA ALA A 53 -1.98 -4.01 8.25
C ALA A 53 -1.21 -5.33 8.48
N GLU A 54 -0.31 -5.66 7.55
CA GLU A 54 0.55 -6.84 7.58
C GLU A 54 1.96 -6.45 7.11
N PRO A 55 3.02 -7.15 7.55
CA PRO A 55 4.37 -6.88 7.09
C PRO A 55 4.52 -7.06 5.56
N MET A 56 5.08 -6.06 4.90
CA MET A 56 5.33 -6.08 3.45
C MET A 56 6.77 -5.67 3.13
N THR A 57 7.26 -6.12 1.97
CA THR A 57 8.56 -5.73 1.44
C THR A 57 8.38 -4.66 0.37
N ASP A 58 9.16 -3.58 0.46
CA ASP A 58 9.25 -2.61 -0.63
C ASP A 58 10.12 -3.16 -1.77
N ALA A 59 9.50 -3.39 -2.92
CA ALA A 59 10.13 -3.90 -4.12
C ALA A 59 11.10 -2.90 -4.78
N LEU A 60 11.05 -1.62 -4.40
CA LEU A 60 11.98 -0.59 -4.89
C LEU A 60 13.21 -0.42 -3.99
N ALA A 61 13.15 -0.90 -2.74
CA ALA A 61 14.27 -0.79 -1.81
C ALA A 61 15.39 -1.77 -2.20
N GLN A 62 16.64 -1.27 -2.21
CA GLN A 62 17.80 -2.11 -2.53
C GLN A 62 18.10 -3.13 -1.43
N ASP A 63 17.91 -2.72 -0.17
CA ASP A 63 18.11 -3.56 1.02
C ASP A 63 16.94 -3.33 1.99
N GLY A 64 15.97 -4.24 1.97
CA GLY A 64 14.77 -4.12 2.79
C GLY A 64 14.11 -5.47 3.06
N GLY A 65 13.87 -5.77 4.34
CA GLY A 65 13.04 -6.89 4.75
C GLY A 65 11.57 -6.49 4.87
N PRO A 66 10.68 -7.45 5.20
CA PRO A 66 9.32 -7.13 5.58
C PRO A 66 9.27 -6.11 6.72
N ALA A 67 8.48 -5.06 6.56
CA ALA A 67 8.27 -4.01 7.56
C ALA A 67 6.77 -3.81 7.83
N ASP A 68 6.42 -3.44 9.05
CA ASP A 68 5.05 -3.04 9.43
C ASP A 68 4.81 -1.54 9.28
N ARG A 69 5.85 -0.79 8.90
CA ARG A 69 5.84 0.67 8.68
C ARG A 69 6.66 1.01 7.44
N VAL A 70 6.19 2.02 6.71
CA VAL A 70 6.86 2.58 5.54
C VAL A 70 6.93 4.08 5.69
N THR A 71 8.13 4.63 5.56
CA THR A 71 8.36 6.08 5.55
C THR A 71 8.52 6.54 4.11
N LEU A 72 7.67 7.49 3.68
CA LEU A 72 7.77 8.12 2.37
C LEU A 72 8.25 9.56 2.53
N PRO A 73 9.34 9.97 1.86
CA PRO A 73 9.68 11.39 1.76
C PRO A 73 8.57 12.15 0.99
N GLY A 74 8.64 13.49 1.00
CA GLY A 74 7.79 14.31 0.13
C GLY A 74 7.94 13.91 -1.34
N ALA A 75 6.82 13.82 -2.07
CA ALA A 75 6.75 13.26 -3.43
C ALA A 75 7.27 11.81 -3.57
N GLY A 76 7.44 11.09 -2.45
CA GLY A 76 7.96 9.74 -2.40
C GLY A 76 6.93 8.67 -2.79
N VAL A 77 7.45 7.51 -3.18
CA VAL A 77 6.66 6.34 -3.59
C VAL A 77 7.27 5.07 -3.00
N ALA A 78 6.43 4.11 -2.62
CA ALA A 78 6.84 2.73 -2.35
C ALA A 78 5.96 1.74 -3.13
N VAL A 79 6.52 0.58 -3.46
CA VAL A 79 5.79 -0.52 -4.10
C VAL A 79 5.89 -1.74 -3.21
N LEU A 80 4.82 -2.03 -2.50
CA LEU A 80 4.80 -3.07 -1.50
C LEU A 80 4.29 -4.38 -2.07
N VAL A 81 4.97 -5.46 -1.71
CA VAL A 81 4.55 -6.84 -1.95
C VAL A 81 4.45 -7.57 -0.61
N GLU A 82 3.54 -8.54 -0.53
CA GLU A 82 3.42 -9.39 0.66
C GLU A 82 4.76 -10.05 0.98
N ALA A 83 5.07 -10.13 2.27
CA ALA A 83 6.26 -10.82 2.74
C ALA A 83 6.20 -12.28 2.29
N ARG A 84 7.14 -12.69 1.42
CA ARG A 84 7.25 -14.11 1.05
C ARG A 84 7.55 -14.93 2.31
N THR A 85 6.69 -15.89 2.61
CA THR A 85 7.04 -16.98 3.53
C THR A 85 8.24 -17.72 2.90
N PRO A 86 9.26 -18.14 3.68
CA PRO A 86 10.50 -18.72 3.15
C PRO A 86 10.37 -19.98 2.26
N ASN A 87 9.16 -20.49 2.01
CA ASN A 87 8.92 -21.83 1.47
C ASN A 87 7.95 -21.87 0.28
N GLU A 88 7.64 -20.75 -0.38
CA GLU A 88 6.75 -20.75 -1.55
C GLU A 88 7.54 -20.80 -2.88
N PRO A 89 7.32 -21.81 -3.74
CA PRO A 89 8.05 -21.95 -5.00
C PRO A 89 7.63 -20.87 -6.01
N GLN A 90 8.58 -20.44 -6.85
CA GLN A 90 8.35 -19.49 -7.94
C GLN A 90 7.25 -20.01 -8.87
N ARG A 91 6.09 -19.34 -8.91
CA ARG A 91 5.12 -19.53 -10.00
C ARG A 91 5.71 -18.88 -11.25
N LYS A 92 6.00 -19.72 -12.25
CA LYS A 92 6.44 -19.33 -13.59
C LYS A 92 5.27 -18.85 -14.42
#